data_AF-A0A059DQB4-F1
#
_entry.id   AF-A0A059DQB4-F1
#
_cell.length_a   1.000
_cell.length_b   1.000
_cell.length_c   1.000
_cell.angle_alpha   90.00
_cell.angle_beta   90.00
_cell.angle_gamma   90.00
#
_symmetry.space_group_name_H-M   'P 1'
#
loop_
_entity.id
_entity.type
_entity.pdbx_description
1 polymer ?
#
loop_
_entity_poly.entity_id
_entity_poly.type
_entity_poly.pdbx_seq_one_letter_code
_entity_poly.pdbx_strand_id
1 'polypeptide(L)'
;MSDEADWVYGYCQRTGFKVKASDLVEEWTGLLVRPQSLDPKHPLLDFPAPRGEELRANPTGPEQFTDEGDSDIPTISELGANN
;
A
#
# COMPACT_ATOMS: atom_id res chain seq x y z
N MET A 1 -17.90 -34.77 32.49
CA MET A 1 -18.46 -33.41 32.44
C MET A 1 -17.66 -32.70 31.38
N SER A 2 -18.25 -32.49 30.21
CA SER A 2 -17.55 -31.86 29.09
C SER A 2 -17.34 -30.40 29.42
N ASP A 3 -16.09 -29.96 29.48
CA ASP A 3 -15.73 -28.55 29.55
C ASP A 3 -16.19 -27.86 28.27
N GLU A 4 -17.42 -27.34 28.31
CA GLU A 4 -17.99 -26.51 27.26
C GLU A 4 -17.27 -25.16 27.31
N ALA A 5 -16.08 -25.12 26.71
CA ALA A 5 -15.34 -23.89 26.50
C ALA A 5 -16.21 -22.99 25.64
N ASP A 6 -16.81 -21.97 26.25
CA ASP A 6 -17.53 -20.90 25.57
C ASP A 6 -16.59 -20.32 24.51
N TRP A 7 -16.79 -20.72 23.25
CA TRP A 7 -15.86 -20.38 22.19
C TRP A 7 -16.03 -18.89 21.89
N VAL A 8 -15.13 -18.08 22.43
CA VAL A 8 -15.03 -16.67 22.06
C VAL A 8 -14.62 -16.61 20.60
N TYR A 9 -15.41 -15.93 19.78
CA TYR A 9 -15.12 -15.72 18.36
C TYR A 9 -14.64 -14.30 18.14
N GLY A 10 -13.68 -14.13 17.25
CA GLY A 10 -13.23 -12.83 16.76
C GLY A 10 -13.38 -12.72 15.25
N TYR A 11 -13.10 -11.53 14.72
CA TYR A 11 -13.15 -11.26 13.29
C TYR A 11 -11.74 -11.02 12.76
N CYS A 12 -11.41 -11.66 11.64
CA CYS A 12 -10.18 -11.38 10.91
C CYS A 12 -10.31 -10.00 10.26
N GLN A 13 -9.44 -9.05 10.61
CA GLN A 13 -9.52 -7.66 10.12
C GLN A 13 -9.19 -7.55 8.62
N ARG A 14 -8.47 -8.51 8.06
CA ARG A 14 -8.11 -8.53 6.63
C ARG A 14 -9.24 -8.98 5.71
N THR A 15 -10.03 -9.96 6.15
CA THR A 15 -11.01 -10.66 5.30
C THR A 15 -12.43 -10.60 5.83
N GLY A 16 -12.65 -10.13 7.06
CA GLY A 16 -13.96 -10.05 7.71
C GLY A 16 -14.53 -11.40 8.18
N PHE A 17 -13.83 -12.52 7.97
CA PHE A 17 -14.31 -13.82 8.42
C PHE A 17 -14.33 -13.93 9.94
N LYS A 18 -15.42 -14.49 10.48
CA LYS A 18 -15.53 -14.87 11.89
C LYS A 18 -14.76 -16.18 12.12
N VAL A 19 -13.79 -16.13 13.00
CA VAL A 19 -12.94 -17.28 13.39
C VAL A 19 -12.89 -17.38 14.91
N LYS A 20 -12.43 -18.51 15.45
CA LYS A 20 -12.25 -18.63 16.90
C LYS A 20 -11.20 -17.62 17.35
N ALA A 21 -11.41 -16.96 18.48
CA ALA A 21 -10.47 -15.97 19.00
C ALA A 21 -9.10 -16.60 19.29
N SER A 22 -9.07 -17.86 19.73
CA SER A 22 -7.83 -18.62 19.91
C SER A 22 -7.05 -18.88 18.62
N ASP A 23 -7.69 -18.79 17.46
CA ASP A 23 -7.05 -18.99 16.16
C ASP A 23 -6.57 -17.68 15.54
N LEU A 24 -6.92 -16.51 16.09
CA LEU A 24 -6.44 -15.22 15.58
C LEU A 24 -4.98 -15.00 15.98
N VAL A 25 -4.20 -14.51 15.03
CA VAL A 25 -2.78 -14.18 15.18
C VAL A 25 -2.60 -12.70 14.83
N GLU A 26 -1.80 -12.00 15.62
CA GLU A 26 -1.40 -10.63 15.32
C GLU A 26 -0.27 -10.61 14.29
N GLU A 27 -0.51 -9.96 13.16
CA GLU A 27 0.48 -9.76 12.10
C GLU A 27 1.49 -8.68 12.49
N TRP A 28 2.66 -8.66 11.85
CA TRP A 28 3.69 -7.63 12.03
C TRP A 28 3.20 -6.19 11.73
N THR A 29 2.08 -6.05 11.04
CA THR A 29 1.36 -4.80 10.77
C THR A 29 0.46 -4.35 11.94
N GLY A 30 0.27 -5.19 12.96
CA GLY A 30 -0.67 -4.99 14.08
C GLY A 30 -2.11 -5.45 13.79
N LEU A 31 -2.36 -6.10 12.64
CA LEU A 31 -3.68 -6.61 12.29
C LEU A 31 -3.94 -8.00 12.88
N LEU A 32 -5.14 -8.22 13.42
CA LEU A 32 -5.59 -9.54 13.83
C LEU A 32 -6.11 -10.31 12.61
N VAL A 33 -5.37 -11.35 12.24
CA VAL A 33 -5.64 -12.16 11.05
C VAL A 33 -5.76 -13.64 11.38
N ARG A 34 -6.47 -14.37 10.53
CA ARG A 34 -6.48 -15.84 10.57
C ARG A 34 -5.11 -16.38 10.13
N PRO A 35 -4.67 -17.57 10.58
CA PRO A 35 -3.33 -18.08 10.30
C PRO A 35 -3.08 -18.32 8.80
N GLN A 36 -4.13 -18.68 8.04
CA GLN A 36 -4.02 -18.86 6.58
C GLN A 36 -3.92 -17.53 5.81
N SER A 37 -4.18 -16.41 6.48
CA SER A 37 -4.07 -15.06 5.94
C SER A 37 -3.07 -14.28 6.76
N LEU A 38 -1.99 -14.92 7.21
CA LEU A 38 -0.83 -14.23 7.75
C LEU A 38 0.12 -13.92 6.60
N ASP A 39 0.54 -12.66 6.47
CA ASP A 39 1.54 -12.24 5.49
C ASP A 39 2.93 -12.20 6.15
N PRO A 40 3.96 -12.82 5.55
CA PRO A 40 5.31 -12.78 6.11
C PRO A 40 5.88 -11.35 6.03
N LYS A 41 6.56 -10.92 7.10
CA LYS A 41 7.24 -9.62 7.10
C LYS A 41 8.27 -9.57 5.96
N HIS A 42 8.15 -8.56 5.10
CA HIS A 42 9.13 -8.36 4.04
C HIS A 42 10.50 -8.01 4.64
N PRO A 43 11.60 -8.69 4.25
CA PRO A 43 12.91 -8.54 4.89
C PRO A 43 13.48 -7.11 4.82
N LEU A 44 13.03 -6.31 3.84
CA LEU A 44 13.48 -4.91 3.70
C LEU A 44 12.90 -3.97 4.77
N LEU A 45 11.91 -4.39 5.55
CA LEU A 45 11.27 -3.56 6.59
C LEU A 45 12.03 -3.54 7.92
N ASP A 46 13.01 -4.44 8.10
CA ASP A 46 13.88 -4.44 9.27
C ASP A 46 15.02 -3.41 9.17
N PHE A 47 15.22 -2.84 7.98
CA PHE A 47 16.25 -1.82 7.79
C PHE A 47 15.73 -0.49 8.33
N PRO A 48 16.52 0.21 9.16
CA PRO A 48 16.19 1.58 9.52
C PRO A 48 16.06 2.39 8.24
N ALA A 49 15.04 3.25 8.17
CA ALA A 49 14.94 4.21 7.08
C ALA A 49 16.29 4.92 6.92
N PRO A 50 16.83 5.05 5.70
CA PRO A 50 18.11 5.71 5.49
C PRO A 50 18.04 7.10 6.13
N ARG A 51 18.77 7.27 7.23
CA ARG A 51 18.79 8.49 8.01
C ARG A 51 19.46 9.56 7.17
N GLY A 52 18.69 10.47 6.58
CA GLY A 52 19.23 11.63 5.88
C GLY A 52 18.53 12.02 4.58
N GLU A 53 17.45 11.36 4.16
CA GLU A 53 16.61 11.96 3.12
C GLU A 53 15.70 12.98 3.81
N GLU A 54 16.13 14.24 3.79
CA GLU A 54 15.25 15.36 4.07
C GLU A 54 13.97 15.13 3.28
N LEU A 55 12.87 14.86 3.98
CA LEU A 55 11.53 14.95 3.41
C LEU A 55 11.50 16.31 2.72
N ARG A 56 11.61 16.33 1.39
CA ARG A 56 11.55 17.57 0.64
C ARG A 56 10.28 18.26 1.09
N ALA A 57 10.42 19.45 1.67
CA ALA A 57 9.29 20.22 2.18
C ALA A 57 8.30 20.60 1.05
N ASN A 58 8.73 20.49 -0.22
CA ASN A 58 7.89 20.62 -1.41
C ASN A 58 7.47 19.23 -1.94
N PRO A 59 6.18 18.85 -1.80
CA PRO A 59 5.65 17.59 -2.33
C PRO A 59 5.41 17.61 -3.85
N THR A 60 5.65 18.74 -4.52
CA THR A 60 5.58 18.83 -5.98
C THR A 60 6.83 18.17 -6.55
N GLY A 61 6.64 17.20 -7.45
CA GLY A 61 7.71 16.48 -8.15
C GLY A 61 8.64 17.41 -8.96
N PRO A 62 9.48 16.88 -9.88
CA PRO A 62 10.36 17.73 -10.69
C PRO A 62 9.53 18.87 -11.27
N GLU A 63 10.02 20.10 -11.12
CA GLU A 63 9.39 21.35 -11.56
C GLU A 63 8.54 21.05 -12.80
N GLN A 64 7.22 21.14 -12.68
CA GLN A 64 6.40 21.15 -13.88
C GLN A 64 6.94 22.31 -14.69
N PHE A 65 7.59 22.01 -15.82
CA PHE A 65 7.97 23.02 -16.79
C PHE A 65 6.71 23.84 -17.03
N THR A 66 6.66 25.03 -16.45
CA THR A 66 5.70 26.03 -16.86
C THR A 66 6.14 26.38 -18.26
N ASP A 67 5.48 25.76 -19.23
CA ASP A 67 5.57 26.03 -20.65
C ASP A 67 5.07 27.46 -20.90
N GLU A 68 5.89 28.43 -20.49
CA GLU A 68 5.77 29.81 -20.91
C GLU A 68 6.80 30.04 -22.02
N GLY A 69 6.51 29.44 -23.17
CA GLY A 69 7.16 29.77 -24.44
C GLY A 69 7.96 28.65 -25.06
N ASP A 70 7.32 27.82 -25.89
CA ASP A 70 7.73 27.66 -27.29
C ASP A 70 6.57 27.09 -28.12
N SER A 71 5.93 27.97 -28.88
CA SER A 71 4.79 27.68 -29.77
C SER A 71 5.20 27.02 -31.09
N ASP A 72 6.16 26.09 -31.08
CA ASP A 72 6.72 25.49 -32.30
C ASP A 72 6.59 23.95 -32.36
N ILE A 73 5.68 23.36 -31.57
CA ILE A 73 5.32 21.94 -31.74
C ILE A 73 4.18 21.87 -32.76
N PRO A 74 4.42 21.40 -34.00
CA PRO A 74 3.36 21.28 -34.99
C PRO A 74 2.30 20.29 -34.51
N THR A 75 1.04 20.71 -34.58
CA THR A 75 -0.10 19.86 -34.21
C THR A 75 -0.27 18.76 -35.26
N ILE A 76 -0.64 17.56 -34.81
CA ILE A 76 -0.92 16.34 -35.60
C ILE A 76 -1.80 16.56 -36.85
N SER A 77 -2.56 17.64 -36.92
CA SER A 77 -3.35 18.06 -38.09
C SER A 77 -2.50 18.50 -39.29
N GLU A 78 -1.25 18.93 -39.10
CA GLU A 78 -0.35 19.38 -40.18
C GLU A 78 0.45 18.24 -40.83
N LEU A 79 0.49 17.05 -40.21
CA LEU A 79 1.17 15.85 -40.74
C LEU A 79 0.33 15.02 -41.72
N GLY A 80 -0.88 15.49 -42.08
CA GLY A 80 -1.88 14.73 -42.83
C GLY A 80 -2.19 15.22 -44.25
N ALA A 81 -1.38 16.09 -44.86
CA ALA A 81 -1.71 16.74 -46.13
C ALA A 81 -0.69 16.49 -47.26
N ASN A 82 -0.28 15.25 -47.46
CA ASN A 82 0.38 14.87 -48.72
C ASN A 82 0.03 13.44 -49.11
N ASN A 83 -1.09 13.31 -49.84
CA ASN A 83 -1.24 12.31 -50.89
C ASN A 83 -2.08 12.89 -52.03
#